data_AF-N6THF1-F1
#
_entry.id   AF-N6THF1-F1
#
_cell.length_a   1.000
_cell.length_b   1.000
_cell.length_c   1.000
_cell.angle_alpha   90.00
_cell.angle_beta   90.00
_cell.angle_gamma   90.00
#
_symmetry.space_group_name_H-M   'P 1'
#
loop_
_entity.id
_entity.type
_entity.pdbx_description
1 polymer ?
#
loop_
_entity_poly.entity_id
_entity_poly.type
_entity_poly.pdbx_seq_one_letter_code
_entity_poly.pdbx_strand_id
1 'polypeptide(L)'
;MNYTITSNRLQGLGKPTRRGVKKCPRCATFNGTRGLVCKNKQCAISLKASQDLADWEAVQLITGTVRQVYSVRVKEGGRGFVQIPFSAEDIRTDSGLCFVESCQRSFDNSILKCHEEEQSATKGATICSHIDMALKSRALAQPLELHEAALERLEIPVEMKSLLRVYSEGSPLVQMVSREVVAVKCQVSPKQPLGYLHFTFVKGRSKAYDKYRCSCTFGFCEPLSTTWSKCIHYYASVAALASNQNCMEQFASFLTNEVTPRKQGQGGSIDQEDSFSAE
;
A
#
# COMPACT_ATOMS: atom_id res chain seq x y z
N MET A 1 -35.17 20.89 -53.26
CA MET A 1 -34.19 20.07 -52.51
C MET A 1 -33.17 21.01 -51.91
N ASN A 2 -33.28 21.32 -50.62
CA ASN A 2 -32.33 22.17 -49.90
C ASN A 2 -31.69 21.35 -48.80
N TYR A 3 -30.41 21.00 -48.96
CA TYR A 3 -29.62 20.33 -47.92
C TYR A 3 -28.99 21.39 -47.02
N THR A 4 -29.51 21.56 -45.80
CA THR A 4 -28.90 22.37 -44.75
C THR A 4 -27.83 21.52 -44.06
N ILE A 5 -26.56 21.75 -44.37
CA ILE A 5 -25.44 21.15 -43.62
C ILE A 5 -25.33 21.90 -42.28
N THR A 6 -25.90 21.33 -41.22
CA THR A 6 -25.65 21.80 -39.86
C THR A 6 -24.25 21.37 -39.44
N SER A 7 -23.31 22.33 -39.40
CA SER A 7 -21.93 22.14 -38.99
C SER A 7 -21.80 21.92 -37.48
N ASN A 8 -22.16 20.73 -37.01
CA ASN A 8 -22.07 20.35 -35.59
C ASN A 8 -20.63 20.01 -35.12
N ARG A 9 -19.60 20.41 -35.89
CA ARG A 9 -18.20 19.97 -35.72
C ARG A 9 -17.36 20.76 -34.71
N LEU A 10 -17.91 21.82 -34.10
CA LEU A 10 -17.19 22.70 -33.18
C LEU A 10 -17.80 22.76 -31.76
N GLN A 11 -18.85 21.98 -31.48
CA GLN A 11 -19.43 21.94 -30.14
C GLN A 11 -18.48 21.24 -29.15
N GLY A 12 -17.84 22.02 -28.28
CA GLY A 12 -17.01 21.52 -27.18
C GLY A 12 -15.52 21.88 -27.24
N LEU A 13 -15.07 22.54 -28.30
CA LEU A 13 -13.74 23.16 -28.33
C LEU A 13 -13.72 24.35 -27.35
N GLY A 14 -12.70 24.40 -26.49
CA GLY A 14 -12.55 25.44 -25.45
C GLY A 14 -13.28 25.17 -24.12
N LYS A 15 -14.08 24.10 -24.00
CA LYS A 15 -14.62 23.71 -22.67
C LYS A 15 -13.46 23.27 -21.76
N PRO A 16 -13.43 23.67 -20.47
CA PRO A 16 -12.38 23.27 -19.53
C PRO A 16 -12.30 21.75 -19.42
N THR A 17 -11.41 21.13 -20.20
CA THR A 17 -11.18 19.68 -20.11
C THR A 17 -10.29 19.42 -18.92
N ARG A 18 -10.55 18.36 -18.14
CA ARG A 18 -9.66 17.89 -17.07
C ARG A 18 -8.31 17.33 -17.59
N ARG A 19 -7.98 17.56 -18.87
CA ARG A 19 -6.68 17.19 -19.44
C ARG A 19 -5.60 18.12 -18.88
N GLY A 20 -4.47 17.53 -18.49
CA GLY A 20 -3.32 18.29 -17.97
C GLY A 20 -3.42 18.68 -16.49
N VAL A 21 -4.42 18.19 -15.75
CA VAL A 21 -4.56 18.41 -14.30
C VAL A 21 -4.68 17.09 -13.53
N LYS A 22 -4.04 17.02 -12.35
CA LYS A 22 -4.11 15.89 -11.39
C LYS A 22 -4.61 16.39 -10.04
N LYS A 23 -5.41 15.59 -9.33
CA LYS A 23 -5.82 15.93 -7.97
C LYS A 23 -4.65 15.73 -7.01
N CYS A 24 -4.51 16.63 -6.04
CA CYS A 24 -3.62 16.45 -4.92
C CYS A 24 -4.09 15.24 -4.09
N PRO A 25 -3.24 14.25 -3.80
CA PRO A 25 -3.62 13.12 -2.94
C PRO A 25 -3.90 13.52 -1.49
N ARG A 26 -3.40 14.68 -1.02
CA ARG A 26 -3.60 15.15 0.37
C ARG A 26 -4.79 16.09 0.54
N CYS A 27 -4.98 17.05 -0.35
CA CYS A 27 -6.01 18.11 -0.19
C CYS A 27 -7.00 18.19 -1.36
N ALA A 28 -6.96 17.23 -2.29
CA ALA A 28 -7.81 17.17 -3.49
C ALA A 28 -7.74 18.38 -4.46
N THR A 29 -6.94 19.42 -4.16
CA THR A 29 -6.71 20.57 -5.05
C THR A 29 -6.20 20.11 -6.42
N PHE A 30 -6.73 20.67 -7.51
CA PHE A 30 -6.28 20.37 -8.86
C PHE A 30 -4.94 21.06 -9.16
N ASN A 31 -3.92 20.27 -9.46
CA ASN A 31 -2.58 20.71 -9.81
C ASN A 31 -2.31 20.43 -11.29
N GLY A 32 -1.40 21.17 -11.91
CA GLY A 32 -0.92 20.81 -13.24
C GLY A 32 -0.18 19.47 -13.19
N THR A 33 -0.25 18.67 -14.25
CA THR A 33 0.45 17.38 -14.33
C THR A 33 1.97 17.52 -14.14
N ARG A 34 2.55 18.63 -14.59
CA ARG A 34 3.98 18.99 -14.43
C ARG A 34 4.32 19.69 -13.10
N GLY A 35 3.33 20.00 -12.26
CA GLY A 35 3.56 20.64 -10.98
C GLY A 35 4.34 19.73 -10.03
N LEU A 36 5.46 20.23 -9.49
CA LEU A 36 6.30 19.52 -8.53
C LEU A 36 5.84 19.69 -7.08
N VAL A 37 5.03 20.71 -6.80
CA VAL A 37 4.50 21.01 -5.47
C VAL A 37 3.02 21.33 -5.60
N CYS A 38 2.22 20.99 -4.59
CA CYS A 38 0.82 21.33 -4.57
C CYS A 38 0.61 22.86 -4.59
N LYS A 39 -0.30 23.32 -5.45
CA LYS A 39 -0.71 24.72 -5.55
C LYS A 39 -1.34 25.26 -4.26
N ASN A 40 -1.95 24.40 -3.44
CA ASN A 40 -2.44 24.80 -2.14
C ASN A 40 -1.23 25.02 -1.20
N LYS A 41 -0.98 26.28 -0.83
CA LYS A 41 0.12 26.70 0.05
C LYS A 41 0.06 26.05 1.44
N GLN A 42 -1.13 25.77 1.95
CA GLN A 42 -1.32 25.05 3.23
C GLN A 42 -0.98 23.57 3.10
N CYS A 43 -1.07 23.00 1.90
CA CYS A 43 -0.75 21.60 1.65
C CYS A 43 0.74 21.40 1.40
N ALA A 44 1.33 22.21 0.50
CA ALA A 44 2.76 22.26 0.16
C ALA A 44 3.44 20.90 -0.11
N ILE A 45 2.69 19.84 -0.40
CA ILE A 45 3.28 18.52 -0.67
C ILE A 45 4.04 18.50 -1.99
N SER A 46 5.11 17.72 -2.06
CA SER A 46 5.76 17.38 -3.33
C SER A 46 4.86 16.44 -4.14
N LEU A 47 4.66 16.75 -5.42
CA LEU A 47 3.87 16.00 -6.39
C LEU A 47 4.74 15.31 -7.45
N LYS A 48 6.06 15.23 -7.22
CA LYS A 48 7.03 14.63 -8.15
C LYS A 48 6.73 13.12 -8.29
N ALA A 49 6.45 12.67 -9.52
CA ALA A 49 6.00 11.30 -9.83
C ALA A 49 7.12 10.25 -9.73
N SER A 50 8.35 10.69 -9.52
CA SER A 50 9.51 9.85 -9.27
C SER A 50 10.44 10.69 -8.40
N GLN A 51 10.23 10.60 -7.10
CA GLN A 51 11.25 10.98 -6.15
C GLN A 51 11.78 9.67 -5.62
N ASP A 52 13.11 9.51 -5.72
CA ASP A 52 13.85 8.37 -5.21
C ASP A 52 13.16 7.86 -3.94
N LEU A 53 12.65 6.63 -3.98
CA LEU A 53 12.21 5.90 -2.79
C LEU A 53 13.43 5.57 -1.89
N ALA A 54 14.44 6.45 -1.89
CA ALA A 54 15.52 6.54 -0.95
C ALA A 54 14.89 6.83 0.41
N ASP A 55 14.72 5.77 1.18
CA ASP A 55 14.94 5.75 2.62
C ASP A 55 14.24 6.83 3.45
N TRP A 56 13.03 7.26 3.03
CA TRP A 56 12.21 8.17 3.81
C TRP A 56 12.03 7.63 5.23
N GLU A 57 12.50 8.39 6.21
CA GLU A 57 12.40 8.04 7.63
C GLU A 57 10.96 7.88 8.08
N ALA A 58 10.04 8.66 7.50
CA ALA A 58 8.62 8.55 7.74
C ALA A 58 7.83 8.92 6.47
N VAL A 59 6.74 8.21 6.21
CA VAL A 59 5.88 8.40 5.03
C VAL A 59 4.42 8.33 5.46
N GLN A 60 3.64 9.36 5.13
CA GLN A 60 2.21 9.43 5.46
C GLN A 60 1.39 8.53 4.51
N LEU A 61 0.54 7.67 5.07
CA LEU A 61 -0.43 6.88 4.32
C LEU A 61 -1.64 7.72 3.89
N ILE A 62 -2.22 7.36 2.75
CA ILE A 62 -3.50 7.89 2.28
C ILE A 62 -4.59 6.97 2.81
N THR A 63 -5.16 7.30 3.96
CA THR A 63 -6.15 6.45 4.64
C THR A 63 -7.59 6.74 4.24
N GLY A 64 -7.86 7.91 3.68
CA GLY A 64 -9.23 8.39 3.41
C GLY A 64 -9.97 8.84 4.68
N THR A 65 -9.29 8.92 5.82
CA THR A 65 -9.87 9.33 7.11
C THR A 65 -9.18 10.59 7.63
N VAL A 66 -9.78 11.21 8.65
CA VAL A 66 -9.15 12.34 9.36
C VAL A 66 -7.89 11.93 10.13
N ARG A 67 -7.72 10.64 10.46
CA ARG A 67 -6.54 10.18 11.20
C ARG A 67 -5.32 10.12 10.28
N GLN A 68 -4.25 10.79 10.67
CA GLN A 68 -2.99 10.76 9.91
C GLN A 68 -2.16 9.57 10.37
N VAL A 69 -1.99 8.58 9.49
CA VAL A 69 -1.16 7.41 9.77
C VAL A 69 0.14 7.54 9.00
N TYR A 70 1.27 7.33 9.67
CA TYR A 70 2.61 7.37 9.09
C TYR A 70 3.27 6.02 9.25
N SER A 71 3.96 5.57 8.20
CA SER A 71 4.91 4.49 8.26
C SER A 71 6.30 5.05 8.52
N VAL A 72 6.89 4.68 9.66
CA VAL A 72 8.19 5.18 10.12
C VAL A 72 9.24 4.07 10.07
N ARG A 73 10.48 4.42 9.78
CA ARG A 73 11.62 3.50 9.77
C ARG A 73 12.05 3.20 11.21
N VAL A 74 12.36 1.93 11.48
CA VAL A 74 12.88 1.48 12.78
C VAL A 74 14.35 1.10 12.61
N LYS A 75 15.21 1.54 13.52
CA LYS A 75 16.68 1.33 13.45
C LYS A 75 17.06 -0.16 13.40
N GLU A 76 16.33 -1.01 14.11
CA GLU A 76 16.62 -2.44 14.30
C GLU A 76 15.89 -3.36 13.31
N GLY A 77 15.28 -2.79 12.27
CA GLY A 77 14.82 -3.54 11.10
C GLY A 77 13.34 -3.35 10.80
N GLY A 78 13.07 -2.83 9.60
CA GLY A 78 11.73 -2.68 9.06
C GLY A 78 11.10 -1.31 9.32
N ARG A 79 9.77 -1.30 9.37
CA ARG A 79 8.95 -0.12 9.56
C ARG A 79 7.86 -0.41 10.57
N GLY A 80 7.40 0.63 11.26
CA GLY A 80 6.22 0.57 12.12
C GLY A 80 5.28 1.73 11.83
N PHE A 81 4.18 1.83 12.59
CA PHE A 81 3.19 2.87 12.38
C PHE A 81 3.16 3.90 13.52
N VAL A 82 2.84 5.13 13.16
CA VAL A 82 2.53 6.23 14.08
C VAL A 82 1.23 6.87 13.63
N GLN A 83 0.33 7.16 14.56
CA GLN A 83 -0.90 7.90 14.29
C GLN A 83 -0.79 9.30 14.92
N ILE A 84 -1.00 10.34 14.12
CA ILE A 84 -1.05 11.72 14.60
C ILE A 84 -2.50 12.21 14.47
N PRO A 85 -3.09 12.78 15.54
CA PRO A 85 -4.40 13.42 15.47
C PRO A 85 -4.41 14.56 14.45
N PHE A 86 -5.50 14.73 13.73
CA PHE A 86 -5.67 15.90 12.87
C PHE A 86 -6.12 17.09 13.71
N SER A 87 -5.28 18.12 13.78
CA SER A 87 -5.60 19.42 14.35
C SER A 87 -5.86 20.39 13.18
N ALA A 88 -7.04 21.01 13.16
CA ALA A 88 -7.43 21.98 12.12
C ALA A 88 -6.63 23.30 12.19
N GLU A 89 -5.87 23.50 13.27
CA GLU A 89 -5.23 24.78 13.62
C GLU A 89 -3.69 24.74 13.48
N ASP A 90 -3.12 23.75 12.78
CA ASP A 90 -1.67 23.58 12.61
C ASP A 90 -0.87 23.45 13.94
N ILE A 91 -1.56 23.39 15.08
CA ILE A 91 -0.95 23.07 16.36
C ILE A 91 -0.60 21.59 16.31
N ARG A 92 0.67 21.33 15.99
CA ARG A 92 1.32 20.01 16.11
C ARG A 92 1.15 19.57 17.56
N THR A 93 0.09 18.84 17.84
CA THR A 93 -0.05 18.25 19.17
C THR A 93 1.04 17.19 19.30
N ASP A 94 1.73 17.25 20.41
CA ASP A 94 2.64 16.22 20.91
C ASP A 94 1.92 14.87 21.13
N SER A 95 0.58 14.84 21.03
CA SER A 95 -0.33 13.71 21.23
C SER A 95 -0.32 12.57 20.20
N GLY A 96 0.82 12.27 19.57
CA GLY A 96 0.95 11.19 18.57
C GLY A 96 1.05 9.77 19.19
N LEU A 97 0.28 8.80 18.70
CA LEU A 97 0.37 7.41 19.15
C LEU A 97 1.41 6.62 18.37
N CYS A 98 2.36 5.98 19.06
CA CYS A 98 3.40 5.15 18.44
C CYS A 98 3.07 3.65 18.56
N PHE A 99 2.97 2.96 17.43
CA PHE A 99 2.68 1.52 17.35
C PHE A 99 3.92 0.70 16.99
N VAL A 100 5.12 1.23 17.23
CA VAL A 100 6.37 0.49 17.06
C VAL A 100 6.58 -0.42 18.27
N GLU A 101 6.77 -1.71 18.04
CA GLU A 101 6.89 -2.71 19.11
C GLU A 101 8.03 -2.40 20.10
N SER A 102 9.18 -1.92 19.62
CA SER A 102 10.28 -1.50 20.50
C SER A 102 9.91 -0.31 21.39
N CYS A 103 9.03 0.59 20.95
CA CYS A 103 8.51 1.66 21.81
C CYS A 103 7.47 1.15 22.80
N GLN A 104 6.65 0.15 22.44
CA GLN A 104 5.66 -0.41 23.37
C GLN A 104 6.32 -1.16 24.54
N ARG A 105 7.52 -1.72 24.34
CA ARG A 105 8.27 -2.43 25.38
C ARG A 105 9.09 -1.52 26.31
N SER A 106 9.42 -0.30 25.86
CA SER A 106 10.25 0.64 26.63
C SER A 106 9.46 1.56 27.58
N PHE A 107 8.14 1.57 27.50
CA PHE A 107 7.26 2.36 28.37
C PHE A 107 6.22 1.42 28.99
N ASP A 108 6.26 1.25 30.32
CA ASP A 108 5.42 0.35 31.11
C ASP A 108 4.00 0.15 30.54
N ASN A 109 3.78 -0.97 29.83
CA ASN A 109 2.51 -1.65 29.47
C ASN A 109 1.25 -0.81 29.17
N SER A 110 1.41 0.48 28.95
CA SER A 110 0.35 1.42 28.66
C SER A 110 0.72 2.06 27.35
N ILE A 111 0.04 1.59 26.31
CA ILE A 111 0.00 2.21 24.98
C ILE A 111 -0.36 3.71 25.08
N LEU A 112 -0.83 4.17 26.25
CA LEU A 112 -1.33 5.51 26.57
C LEU A 112 -0.36 6.39 27.38
N LYS A 113 0.72 5.85 27.98
CA LYS A 113 1.57 6.64 28.89
C LYS A 113 2.46 7.71 28.25
N CYS A 114 2.48 7.81 26.92
CA CYS A 114 3.08 8.98 26.28
C CYS A 114 2.18 10.23 26.34
N HIS A 115 0.91 10.11 26.77
CA HIS A 115 -0.11 11.18 26.61
C HIS A 115 -1.04 11.41 27.80
N GLU A 116 -0.85 10.75 28.94
CA GLU A 116 -1.80 10.82 30.08
C GLU A 116 -1.22 11.30 31.41
N GLU A 117 -0.08 11.99 31.40
CA GLU A 117 0.35 12.70 32.62
C GLU A 117 0.16 14.21 32.44
N GLU A 118 -1.00 14.67 32.95
CA GLU A 118 -1.20 16.04 33.38
C GLU A 118 0.03 16.50 34.19
N GLN A 119 0.74 17.48 33.65
CA GLN A 119 1.48 18.50 34.38
C GLN A 119 2.14 18.03 35.69
N SER A 120 3.14 17.15 35.60
CA SER A 120 4.20 17.13 36.62
C SER A 120 5.43 17.83 36.06
N ALA A 121 5.56 19.10 36.45
CA ALA A 121 6.73 19.92 36.27
C ALA A 121 7.96 19.21 36.83
N THR A 122 8.83 18.68 35.95
CA THR A 122 10.32 18.64 36.05
C THR A 122 10.92 17.52 35.18
N LYS A 123 10.85 17.69 33.85
CA LYS A 123 11.77 17.20 32.78
C LYS A 123 10.95 17.17 31.48
N GLY A 124 11.33 17.99 30.50
CA GLY A 124 10.55 18.17 29.27
C GLY A 124 10.16 16.83 28.63
N ALA A 125 8.87 16.62 28.39
CA ALA A 125 8.34 15.41 27.79
C ALA A 125 8.97 15.19 26.40
N THR A 126 9.97 14.33 26.32
CA THR A 126 10.65 14.05 25.06
C THR A 126 9.78 13.10 24.25
N ILE A 127 9.08 13.64 23.25
CA ILE A 127 8.38 12.87 22.22
C ILE A 127 9.32 11.79 21.66
N CYS A 128 8.81 10.57 21.44
CA CYS A 128 9.66 9.50 20.92
C CYS A 128 10.15 9.83 19.49
N SER A 129 11.33 9.34 19.12
CA SER A 129 11.93 9.64 17.82
C SER A 129 11.04 9.25 16.64
N HIS A 130 10.18 8.23 16.79
CA HIS A 130 9.23 7.82 15.76
C HIS A 130 8.13 8.86 15.50
N ILE A 131 7.58 9.45 16.56
CA ILE A 131 6.58 10.52 16.44
C ILE A 131 7.25 11.78 15.89
N ASP A 132 8.46 12.11 16.32
CA ASP A 132 9.23 13.23 15.78
C ASP A 132 9.51 13.07 14.27
N MET A 133 9.91 11.87 13.82
CA MET A 133 10.05 11.56 12.38
C MET A 133 8.74 11.74 11.63
N ALA A 134 7.61 11.28 12.19
CA ALA A 134 6.29 11.45 11.57
C ALA A 134 5.87 12.93 11.48
N LEU A 135 6.06 13.72 12.54
CA LEU A 135 5.76 15.16 12.58
C LEU A 135 6.64 15.99 11.62
N LYS A 136 7.86 15.53 11.36
CA LYS A 136 8.78 16.16 10.39
C LYS A 136 8.53 15.71 8.96
N SER A 137 7.85 14.59 8.75
CA SER A 137 7.64 14.04 7.42
C SER A 137 6.75 14.93 6.56
N ARG A 138 7.15 15.06 5.30
CA ARG A 138 6.33 15.62 4.22
C ARG A 138 6.11 14.61 3.09
N ALA A 139 6.61 13.38 3.24
CA ALA A 139 6.51 12.35 2.24
C ALA A 139 5.13 11.69 2.31
N LEU A 140 4.53 11.45 1.15
CA LEU A 140 3.29 10.68 1.02
C LEU A 140 3.59 9.33 0.43
N ALA A 141 2.86 8.31 0.89
CA ALA A 141 2.90 6.99 0.30
C ALA A 141 2.39 7.07 -1.13
N GLN A 142 2.97 6.26 -2.01
CA GLN A 142 2.55 6.19 -3.41
C GLN A 142 1.48 5.10 -3.53
N PRO A 143 0.22 5.44 -3.86
CA PRO A 143 -0.81 4.45 -4.15
C PRO A 143 -0.40 3.56 -5.31
N LEU A 144 -0.62 2.25 -5.15
CA LEU A 144 -0.60 1.30 -6.25
C LEU A 144 -2.04 0.94 -6.57
N GLU A 145 -2.54 1.48 -7.68
CA GLU A 145 -3.89 1.20 -8.15
C GLU A 145 -4.01 -0.27 -8.53
N LEU A 146 -5.10 -0.91 -8.10
CA LEU A 146 -5.43 -2.28 -8.47
C LEU A 146 -6.28 -2.24 -9.74
N HIS A 147 -5.74 -2.77 -10.84
CA HIS A 147 -6.47 -2.89 -12.09
C HIS A 147 -7.09 -4.29 -12.23
N GLU A 148 -8.35 -4.34 -12.66
CA GLU A 148 -9.08 -5.60 -12.87
C GLU A 148 -8.33 -6.56 -13.80
N ALA A 149 -7.72 -6.04 -14.87
CA ALA A 149 -6.93 -6.86 -15.80
C ALA A 149 -5.76 -7.58 -15.12
N ALA A 150 -5.15 -6.99 -14.08
CA ALA A 150 -4.08 -7.63 -13.32
C ALA A 150 -4.62 -8.66 -12.33
N LEU A 151 -5.76 -8.36 -11.69
CA LEU A 151 -6.42 -9.27 -10.77
C LEU A 151 -6.90 -10.55 -11.48
N GLU A 152 -7.41 -10.43 -12.70
CA GLU A 152 -7.90 -11.59 -13.45
C GLU A 152 -6.80 -12.53 -13.92
N ARG A 153 -5.57 -12.02 -14.17
CA ARG A 153 -4.40 -12.84 -14.51
C ARG A 153 -3.88 -13.69 -13.34
N LEU A 154 -4.27 -13.38 -12.11
CA LEU A 154 -3.83 -14.15 -10.95
C LEU A 154 -4.63 -15.43 -10.81
N GLU A 155 -3.91 -16.54 -10.65
CA GLU A 155 -4.46 -17.86 -10.34
C GLU A 155 -4.85 -17.93 -8.85
N ILE A 156 -5.88 -17.18 -8.47
CA ILE A 156 -6.45 -17.17 -7.12
C ILE A 156 -7.97 -17.37 -7.19
N PRO A 157 -8.61 -17.95 -6.15
CA PRO A 157 -10.06 -18.16 -6.18
C PRO A 157 -10.87 -16.88 -6.28
N VAL A 158 -12.08 -17.03 -6.83
CA VAL A 158 -12.99 -15.92 -7.13
C VAL A 158 -13.39 -15.18 -5.86
N GLU A 159 -13.52 -15.88 -4.74
CA GLU A 159 -13.79 -15.32 -3.42
C GLU A 159 -12.65 -14.37 -2.99
N MET A 160 -11.40 -14.76 -3.24
CA MET A 160 -10.23 -13.92 -2.93
C MET A 160 -10.18 -12.69 -3.83
N LYS A 161 -10.45 -12.84 -5.13
CA LYS A 161 -10.57 -11.69 -6.05
C LYS A 161 -11.65 -10.71 -5.58
N SER A 162 -12.79 -11.25 -5.14
CA SER A 162 -13.92 -10.46 -4.63
C SER A 162 -13.55 -9.70 -3.35
N LEU A 163 -12.85 -10.33 -2.40
CA LEU A 163 -12.37 -9.67 -1.18
C LEU A 163 -11.39 -8.53 -1.50
N LEU A 164 -10.46 -8.74 -2.44
CA LEU A 164 -9.51 -7.71 -2.86
C LEU A 164 -10.21 -6.49 -3.47
N ARG A 165 -11.28 -6.71 -4.25
CA ARG A 165 -12.13 -5.62 -4.79
C ARG A 165 -12.77 -4.82 -3.66
N VAL A 166 -13.42 -5.49 -2.71
CA VAL A 166 -14.06 -4.84 -1.56
C VAL A 166 -13.06 -4.02 -0.75
N TYR A 167 -11.88 -4.56 -0.45
CA TYR A 167 -10.88 -3.81 0.33
C TYR A 167 -10.27 -2.62 -0.42
N SER A 168 -10.32 -2.62 -1.76
CA SER A 168 -9.82 -1.51 -2.59
C SER A 168 -10.73 -0.27 -2.59
N GLU A 169 -11.94 -0.36 -2.03
CA GLU A 169 -12.88 0.75 -1.98
C GLU A 169 -12.46 1.82 -0.94
N GLY A 170 -12.75 3.09 -1.27
CA GLY A 170 -12.59 4.26 -0.39
C GLY A 170 -11.16 4.77 -0.18
N SER A 171 -10.17 3.88 -0.16
CA SER A 171 -8.75 4.23 -0.02
C SER A 171 -7.85 3.18 -0.66
N PRO A 172 -6.62 3.54 -1.08
CA PRO A 172 -5.74 2.60 -1.78
C PRO A 172 -5.42 1.36 -0.94
N LEU A 173 -5.69 0.19 -1.52
CA LEU A 173 -5.42 -1.12 -0.90
C LEU A 173 -3.95 -1.34 -0.61
N VAL A 174 -3.07 -0.95 -1.54
CA VAL A 174 -1.62 -1.09 -1.43
C VAL A 174 -0.97 0.25 -1.70
N GLN A 175 -0.02 0.62 -0.85
CA GLN A 175 0.70 1.89 -0.94
C GLN A 175 2.20 1.65 -0.71
N MET A 176 3.04 2.08 -1.64
CA MET A 176 4.50 2.03 -1.47
C MET A 176 4.93 3.04 -0.42
N VAL A 177 5.63 2.57 0.61
CA VAL A 177 6.22 3.42 1.68
C VAL A 177 7.75 3.44 1.64
N SER A 178 8.35 2.53 0.88
CA SER A 178 9.76 2.55 0.48
C SER A 178 9.95 1.66 -0.73
N ARG A 179 11.18 1.59 -1.27
CA ARG A 179 11.49 0.76 -2.44
C ARG A 179 11.11 -0.71 -2.30
N GLU A 180 11.14 -1.24 -1.08
CA GLU A 180 10.99 -2.68 -0.79
C GLU A 180 9.81 -2.97 0.13
N VAL A 181 9.10 -1.94 0.62
CA VAL A 181 8.03 -2.10 1.60
C VAL A 181 6.78 -1.40 1.12
N VAL A 182 5.67 -2.14 1.13
CA VAL A 182 4.32 -1.61 0.94
C VAL A 182 3.55 -1.66 2.27
N ALA A 183 2.70 -0.67 2.48
CA ALA A 183 1.61 -0.75 3.43
C ALA A 183 0.39 -1.34 2.73
N VAL A 184 -0.19 -2.39 3.30
CA VAL A 184 -1.37 -3.08 2.79
C VAL A 184 -2.52 -2.85 3.75
N LYS A 185 -3.63 -2.32 3.24
CA LYS A 185 -4.88 -2.17 3.98
C LYS A 185 -5.44 -3.55 4.31
N CYS A 186 -5.89 -3.73 5.54
CA CYS A 186 -6.43 -4.98 6.04
C CYS A 186 -7.60 -4.72 6.99
N GLN A 187 -8.31 -5.79 7.37
CA GLN A 187 -9.29 -5.70 8.44
C GLN A 187 -8.61 -5.27 9.74
N VAL A 188 -9.25 -4.36 10.48
CA VAL A 188 -8.78 -3.96 11.81
C VAL A 188 -8.83 -5.16 12.74
N SER A 189 -7.74 -5.37 13.48
CA SER A 189 -7.64 -6.45 14.47
C SER A 189 -6.84 -5.94 15.68
N PRO A 190 -6.83 -6.66 16.81
CA PRO A 190 -5.96 -6.32 17.94
C PRO A 190 -4.47 -6.23 17.57
N LYS A 191 -4.02 -7.03 16.58
CA LYS A 191 -2.63 -6.97 16.07
C LYS A 191 -2.42 -5.86 15.03
N GLN A 192 -3.49 -5.44 14.35
CA GLN A 192 -3.46 -4.38 13.34
C GLN A 192 -4.53 -3.33 13.67
N PRO A 193 -4.35 -2.53 14.74
CA PRO A 193 -5.37 -1.60 15.23
C PRO A 193 -5.66 -0.46 14.24
N LEU A 194 -4.71 -0.17 13.34
CA LEU A 194 -4.86 0.86 12.31
C LEU A 194 -5.47 0.34 11.00
N GLY A 195 -5.69 -0.98 10.86
CA GLY A 195 -6.17 -1.58 9.62
C GLY A 195 -5.14 -1.55 8.49
N TYR A 196 -3.85 -1.54 8.83
CA TYR A 196 -2.73 -1.64 7.88
C TYR A 196 -1.64 -2.54 8.44
N LEU A 197 -0.89 -3.16 7.53
CA LEU A 197 0.34 -3.86 7.85
C LEU A 197 1.45 -3.56 6.84
N HIS A 198 2.69 -3.82 7.22
CA HIS A 198 3.82 -3.81 6.30
C HIS A 198 4.02 -5.16 5.64
N PHE A 199 4.16 -5.14 4.33
CA PHE A 199 4.62 -6.26 3.52
C PHE A 199 5.93 -5.86 2.86
N THR A 200 6.97 -6.66 3.08
CA THR A 200 8.35 -6.35 2.66
C THR A 200 8.81 -7.36 1.62
N PHE A 201 9.27 -6.87 0.48
CA PHE A 201 9.98 -7.64 -0.54
C PHE A 201 11.47 -7.70 -0.17
N VAL A 202 12.06 -8.87 -0.25
CA VAL A 202 13.45 -9.10 0.15
C VAL A 202 14.23 -9.59 -1.06
N LYS A 203 15.39 -8.97 -1.28
CA LYS A 203 16.33 -9.42 -2.32
C LYS A 203 17.04 -10.69 -1.90
N GLY A 204 17.12 -11.63 -2.83
CA GLY A 204 17.91 -12.85 -2.70
C GLY A 204 19.39 -12.62 -3.01
N ARG A 205 20.12 -13.72 -3.11
CA ARG A 205 21.56 -13.72 -3.45
C ARG A 205 21.83 -13.12 -4.83
N SER A 206 20.87 -13.24 -5.75
CA SER A 206 20.93 -12.70 -7.11
C SER A 206 20.64 -11.20 -7.21
N LYS A 207 20.46 -10.50 -6.07
CA LYS A 207 19.96 -9.10 -5.99
C LYS A 207 18.56 -8.87 -6.58
N ALA A 208 17.90 -9.90 -7.09
CA ALA A 208 16.51 -9.88 -7.49
C ALA A 208 15.59 -10.07 -6.28
N TYR A 209 14.39 -9.50 -6.32
CA TYR A 209 13.36 -9.77 -5.32
C TYR A 209 12.81 -11.18 -5.53
N ASP A 210 13.05 -12.08 -4.58
CA ASP A 210 12.62 -13.49 -4.64
C ASP A 210 11.99 -13.97 -3.31
N LYS A 211 12.07 -13.16 -2.26
CA LYS A 211 11.54 -13.45 -0.92
C LYS A 211 10.62 -12.34 -0.45
N TYR A 212 9.80 -12.65 0.55
CA TYR A 212 8.93 -11.67 1.18
C TYR A 212 8.76 -11.91 2.68
N ARG A 213 8.27 -10.89 3.38
CA ARG A 213 7.82 -10.96 4.77
C ARG A 213 6.49 -10.22 4.91
N CYS A 214 5.48 -10.89 5.45
CA CYS A 214 4.25 -10.25 5.89
C CYS A 214 4.24 -10.15 7.42
N SER A 215 3.79 -9.02 7.95
CA SER A 215 3.58 -8.90 9.41
C SER A 215 2.40 -9.75 9.93
N CYS A 216 1.61 -10.32 9.01
CA CYS A 216 0.48 -11.20 9.30
C CYS A 216 0.86 -12.66 9.60
N THR A 217 2.06 -13.11 9.19
CA THR A 217 2.44 -14.54 9.21
C THR A 217 2.95 -15.06 10.56
N PHE A 218 2.81 -14.30 11.65
CA PHE A 218 2.87 -14.87 13.00
C PHE A 218 1.45 -15.09 13.54
N GLY A 219 0.84 -16.18 13.07
CA GLY A 219 -0.07 -17.01 13.86
C GLY A 219 -1.57 -16.73 13.87
N PHE A 220 -2.17 -15.87 13.04
CA PHE A 220 -3.64 -15.70 13.04
C PHE A 220 -4.27 -15.27 11.69
N CYS A 221 -3.70 -15.69 10.56
CA CYS A 221 -4.57 -15.95 9.41
C CYS A 221 -4.81 -17.45 9.45
N GLU A 222 -5.90 -17.88 10.10
CA GLU A 222 -6.43 -19.21 9.79
C GLU A 222 -6.52 -19.27 8.27
N PRO A 223 -5.90 -20.27 7.62
CA PRO A 223 -6.14 -20.48 6.22
C PRO A 223 -7.65 -20.68 6.10
N LEU A 224 -8.35 -19.71 5.50
CA LEU A 224 -9.78 -19.79 5.25
C LEU A 224 -10.13 -21.05 4.40
N SER A 225 -9.13 -21.80 3.94
CA SER A 225 -9.20 -23.10 3.28
C SER A 225 -7.79 -23.69 3.18
N THR A 226 -7.65 -25.00 3.31
CA THR A 226 -6.43 -25.83 3.10
C THR A 226 -5.83 -25.70 1.68
N THR A 227 -6.41 -24.89 0.80
CA THR A 227 -5.98 -24.65 -0.59
C THR A 227 -5.11 -23.41 -0.77
N TRP A 228 -4.97 -22.54 0.23
CA TRP A 228 -4.21 -21.28 0.10
C TRP A 228 -2.85 -21.33 0.77
N SER A 229 -1.80 -21.25 -0.04
CA SER A 229 -0.42 -21.22 0.47
C SER A 229 0.04 -19.84 0.98
N LYS A 230 -0.71 -18.77 0.69
CA LYS A 230 -0.30 -17.38 0.98
C LYS A 230 -1.48 -16.53 1.47
N CYS A 231 -1.17 -15.48 2.23
CA CYS A 231 -2.18 -14.59 2.83
C CYS A 231 -2.79 -13.61 1.82
N ILE A 232 -3.93 -13.01 2.14
CA ILE A 232 -4.57 -11.98 1.30
C ILE A 232 -3.65 -10.78 1.03
N HIS A 233 -2.80 -10.39 2.00
CA HIS A 233 -1.87 -9.27 1.85
C HIS A 233 -0.80 -9.54 0.79
N TYR A 234 -0.40 -10.80 0.65
CA TYR A 234 0.49 -11.22 -0.41
C TYR A 234 -0.16 -11.00 -1.78
N TYR A 235 -1.39 -11.51 -1.96
CA TYR A 235 -2.10 -11.39 -3.23
C TYR A 235 -2.47 -9.95 -3.56
N ALA A 236 -2.86 -9.14 -2.57
CA ALA A 236 -3.05 -7.71 -2.73
C ALA A 236 -1.78 -7.03 -3.27
N SER A 237 -0.63 -7.34 -2.67
CA SER A 237 0.66 -6.75 -3.06
C SER A 237 1.07 -7.17 -4.48
N VAL A 238 0.94 -8.46 -4.81
CA VAL A 238 1.23 -8.97 -6.16
C VAL A 238 0.32 -8.33 -7.20
N ALA A 239 -0.99 -8.28 -6.94
CA ALA A 239 -1.97 -7.72 -7.87
C ALA A 239 -1.71 -6.22 -8.12
N ALA A 240 -1.37 -5.47 -7.06
CA ALA A 240 -1.05 -4.06 -7.16
C ALA A 240 0.26 -3.81 -7.93
N LEU A 241 1.30 -4.61 -7.69
CA LEU A 241 2.56 -4.52 -8.47
C LEU A 241 2.33 -4.87 -9.95
N ALA A 242 1.56 -5.93 -10.23
CA ALA A 242 1.21 -6.36 -11.58
C ALA A 242 0.29 -5.39 -12.34
N SER A 243 -0.27 -4.41 -11.63
CA SER A 243 -1.06 -3.31 -12.22
C SER A 243 -0.20 -2.14 -12.67
N ASN A 244 1.07 -2.06 -12.25
CA ASN A 244 1.95 -0.93 -12.53
C ASN A 244 3.19 -1.36 -13.33
N GLN A 245 3.39 -0.81 -14.52
CA GLN A 245 4.49 -1.21 -15.42
C GLN A 245 5.88 -1.03 -14.80
N ASN A 246 6.13 0.07 -14.09
CA ASN A 246 7.43 0.31 -13.44
C ASN A 246 7.68 -0.72 -12.33
N CYS A 247 6.63 -1.09 -11.59
CA CYS A 247 6.71 -2.14 -10.58
C CYS A 247 6.93 -3.51 -11.22
N MET A 248 6.28 -3.80 -12.35
CA MET A 248 6.48 -5.06 -13.06
C MET A 248 7.94 -5.25 -13.49
N GLU A 249 8.59 -4.20 -13.97
CA GLU A 249 10.01 -4.23 -14.32
C GLU A 249 10.90 -4.41 -13.09
N GLN A 250 10.62 -3.67 -12.02
CA GLN A 250 11.41 -3.74 -10.78
C GLN A 250 11.29 -5.09 -10.07
N PHE A 251 10.10 -5.70 -10.09
CA PHE A 251 9.76 -6.92 -9.37
C PHE A 251 9.56 -8.11 -10.32
N ALA A 252 10.09 -8.06 -11.54
CA ALA A 252 9.88 -9.06 -12.58
C ALA A 252 10.14 -10.50 -12.07
N SER A 253 11.30 -10.73 -11.47
CA SER A 253 11.67 -12.05 -10.91
C SER A 253 10.70 -12.56 -9.86
N PHE A 254 10.06 -11.66 -9.10
CA PHE A 254 9.06 -12.01 -8.10
C PHE A 254 7.72 -12.36 -8.76
N LEU A 255 7.32 -11.60 -9.78
CA LEU A 255 6.01 -11.70 -10.42
C LEU A 255 5.92 -12.82 -11.48
N THR A 256 7.02 -13.20 -12.12
CA THR A 256 7.03 -14.25 -13.15
C THR A 256 6.45 -15.57 -12.64
N ASN A 257 6.65 -15.92 -11.37
CA ASN A 257 6.13 -17.17 -10.81
C ASN A 257 4.66 -17.11 -10.39
N GLU A 258 4.04 -15.93 -10.41
CA GLU A 258 2.71 -15.67 -9.82
C GLU A 258 1.68 -15.21 -10.85
N VAL A 259 2.12 -14.57 -11.93
CA VAL A 259 1.25 -14.02 -13.00
C VAL A 259 1.29 -14.89 -14.26
N THR A 260 2.23 -15.83 -14.35
CA THR A 260 2.34 -16.77 -15.46
C THR A 260 1.89 -18.15 -14.99
N PRO A 261 1.01 -18.85 -15.73
CA PRO A 261 0.53 -20.17 -15.34
C PRO A 261 1.70 -21.13 -15.12
N ARG A 262 1.72 -21.79 -13.95
CA ARG A 262 2.54 -23.00 -13.80
C ARG A 262 1.96 -24.01 -14.78
N LYS A 263 2.72 -24.38 -15.82
CA LYS A 263 2.44 -25.63 -16.53
C LYS A 263 2.54 -26.73 -15.49
N GLN A 264 1.41 -27.21 -14.98
CA GLN A 264 1.37 -28.43 -14.20
C GLN A 264 1.97 -29.50 -15.10
N GLY A 265 3.08 -30.10 -14.65
CA GLY A 265 3.72 -31.18 -15.36
C GLY A 265 2.70 -32.29 -15.57
N GLN A 266 2.50 -32.66 -16.83
CA GLN A 266 1.80 -33.88 -17.20
C GLN A 266 2.54 -35.05 -16.54
N GLY A 267 1.96 -35.60 -15.48
CA GLY A 267 2.26 -36.97 -15.09
C GLY A 267 1.63 -37.88 -16.13
N GLY A 268 2.43 -38.29 -17.12
CA GLY A 268 2.04 -39.30 -18.07
C GLY A 268 1.89 -40.64 -17.35
N SER A 269 0.66 -41.10 -17.17
CA SER A 269 0.35 -42.52 -17.06
C SER A 269 0.04 -43.01 -18.46
N ILE A 270 0.96 -43.79 -19.02
CA ILE A 270 0.84 -44.50 -20.27
C ILE A 270 -0.26 -45.56 -20.08
N ASP A 271 -1.31 -45.46 -20.89
CA ASP A 271 -2.25 -46.55 -21.13
C ASP A 271 -1.50 -47.68 -21.86
N GLN A 272 -1.47 -48.88 -21.26
CA GLN A 272 -1.21 -50.12 -21.98
C GLN A 272 -2.50 -50.94 -21.96
N GLU A 273 -3.22 -50.85 -23.07
CA GLU A 273 -4.08 -51.92 -23.56
C GLU A 273 -3.19 -53.12 -23.86
N ASP A 274 -3.35 -54.21 -23.11
CA ASP A 274 -3.00 -55.54 -23.61
C ASP A 274 -4.27 -56.38 -23.69
N SER A 275 -4.76 -56.45 -24.92
CA SER A 275 -5.60 -57.50 -25.45
C SER A 275 -4.92 -58.87 -25.28
N PHE A 276 -5.59 -59.82 -24.62
CA PHE A 276 -5.37 -61.23 -24.88
C PHE A 276 -6.71 -61.95 -25.01
N SER A 277 -6.89 -62.59 -26.17
CA SER A 277 -7.96 -63.50 -26.53
C SER A 277 -7.49 -64.95 -26.37
N ALA A 278 -8.43 -65.85 -26.07
CA ALA A 278 -8.35 -67.33 -26.11
C ALA A 278 -7.39 -67.97 -25.07
N GLU A 279 -7.73 -69.03 -24.34
CA GLU A 279 -8.71 -70.12 -24.51
C GLU A 279 -9.47 -70.42 -23.21
#